data_AF-A0A2P4XVA4-F1
#
_entry.id   AF-A0A2P4XVA4-F1
#
_cell.length_a   1.000
_cell.length_b   1.000
_cell.length_c   1.000
_cell.angle_alpha   90.00
_cell.angle_beta   90.00
_cell.angle_gamma   90.00
#
_symmetry.space_group_name_H-M   'P 1'
#
loop_
_entity.id
_entity.type
_entity.pdbx_description
1 polymer ?
#
loop_
_entity_poly.entity_id
_entity_poly.type
_entity_poly.pdbx_seq_one_letter_code
_entity_poly.pdbx_strand_id
1 'polypeptide(L)'
;MVSKTRLDKWLAKGLKELGFATTQPNLIHEDNQSCIKICYNPELHGRSKHIDVRYCFVEEKVERHEVSVAYCNTKCMVADTFTKALDKHQFRELRAKLRMKSLDTQ
;
A
#
# COMPACT_ATOMS: atom_id res chain seq x y z
N MET A 1 -0.73 5.53 -1.81
CA MET A 1 -1.18 4.73 -2.96
C MET A 1 -0.16 4.62 -4.11
N VAL A 2 0.05 5.62 -5.00
CA VAL A 2 0.92 5.45 -6.20
C VAL A 2 2.42 5.25 -5.90
N SER A 3 2.96 5.85 -4.84
CA SER A 3 4.34 5.56 -4.42
C SER A 3 4.49 4.09 -3.99
N LYS A 4 3.43 3.50 -3.44
CA LYS A 4 3.37 2.11 -3.00
C LYS A 4 3.32 1.16 -4.20
N THR A 5 2.40 1.35 -5.15
CA THR A 5 2.30 0.46 -6.33
C THR A 5 3.55 0.46 -7.22
N ARG A 6 4.28 1.58 -7.32
CA ARG A 6 5.57 1.60 -8.03
C ARG A 6 6.65 0.83 -7.27
N LEU A 7 6.70 0.97 -5.95
CA LEU A 7 7.60 0.21 -5.10
C LEU A 7 7.29 -1.28 -5.20
N ASP A 8 6.02 -1.67 -5.15
CA ASP A 8 5.57 -3.06 -5.21
C ASP A 8 5.99 -3.73 -6.52
N LYS A 9 5.90 -3.02 -7.66
CA LYS A 9 6.40 -3.53 -8.95
C LYS A 9 7.91 -3.67 -9.00
N TRP A 10 8.64 -2.70 -8.47
CA TRP A 10 10.10 -2.78 -8.41
C TRP A 10 10.55 -3.93 -7.50
N LEU A 11 9.90 -4.09 -6.35
CA LEU A 11 10.15 -5.17 -5.41
C LEU A 11 9.79 -6.53 -6.02
N ALA A 12 8.63 -6.65 -6.67
CA ALA A 12 8.21 -7.89 -7.32
C ALA A 12 9.16 -8.29 -8.47
N LYS A 13 9.68 -7.31 -9.23
CA LYS A 13 10.70 -7.55 -10.25
C LYS A 13 12.00 -8.05 -9.61
N GLY A 14 12.48 -7.39 -8.57
CA GLY A 14 13.68 -7.82 -7.84
C GLY A 14 13.52 -9.20 -7.20
N LEU A 15 12.37 -9.48 -6.58
CA LEU A 15 12.04 -10.78 -6.01
C LEU A 15 12.00 -11.87 -7.08
N LYS A 16 11.43 -11.57 -8.26
CA LYS A 16 11.42 -12.48 -9.41
C LYS A 16 12.84 -12.78 -9.90
N GLU A 17 13.71 -11.77 -10.00
CA GLU A 17 15.12 -11.95 -10.36
C GLU A 17 15.89 -12.79 -9.32
N LEU A 18 15.49 -12.70 -8.05
CA LEU A 18 16.01 -13.53 -6.95
C LEU A 18 15.35 -14.92 -6.85
N GLY A 19 14.45 -15.28 -7.77
CA GLY A 19 13.78 -16.60 -7.81
C GLY A 19 12.49 -16.71 -6.98
N PHE A 20 12.06 -15.63 -6.32
CA PHE A 20 10.84 -15.55 -5.51
C PHE A 20 9.65 -15.05 -6.34
N ALA A 21 9.36 -15.72 -7.46
CA ALA A 21 8.22 -15.34 -8.28
C ALA A 21 6.89 -15.59 -7.55
N THR A 22 6.15 -14.52 -7.24
CA THR A 22 4.81 -14.61 -6.66
C THR A 22 3.78 -14.75 -7.77
N THR A 23 3.02 -15.84 -7.78
CA THR A 23 1.89 -16.09 -8.71
C THR A 23 0.60 -15.37 -8.30
N GLN A 24 0.57 -14.77 -7.11
CA GLN A 24 -0.60 -14.09 -6.59
C GLN A 24 -0.51 -12.56 -6.75
N PRO A 25 -1.66 -11.88 -6.95
CA PRO A 25 -1.73 -10.43 -6.97
C PRO A 25 -1.14 -9.84 -5.69
N ASN A 26 -0.38 -8.75 -5.83
CA ASN A 26 0.16 -8.06 -4.66
C ASN A 26 -0.97 -7.43 -3.86
N LEU A 27 -1.10 -7.81 -2.58
CA LEU A 27 -2.12 -7.27 -1.68
C LEU A 27 -1.66 -5.91 -1.14
N ILE A 28 -2.43 -4.87 -1.43
CA ILE A 28 -2.23 -3.51 -0.93
C ILE A 28 -3.25 -3.23 0.16
N HIS A 29 -2.77 -2.81 1.31
CA HIS A 29 -3.62 -2.33 2.39
C HIS A 29 -3.87 -0.82 2.28
N GLU A 30 -5.14 -0.43 2.37
CA GLU A 30 -5.60 0.97 2.41
C GLU A 30 -6.63 1.19 3.53
N ASP A 31 -6.57 2.35 4.17
CA ASP A 31 -7.44 2.70 5.30
C ASP A 31 -8.63 3.58 4.89
N ASN A 32 -8.59 4.16 3.69
CA ASN A 32 -9.68 4.95 3.16
C ASN A 32 -10.62 4.09 2.31
N GLN A 33 -11.79 3.77 2.86
CA GLN A 33 -12.80 2.96 2.17
C GLN A 33 -13.33 3.60 0.88
N SER A 34 -13.37 4.93 0.79
CA SER A 34 -13.78 5.60 -0.46
C SER A 34 -12.77 5.33 -1.57
N CYS A 35 -11.48 5.30 -1.25
CA CYS A 35 -10.43 4.94 -2.19
C CYS A 35 -10.58 3.51 -2.69
N ILE A 36 -10.88 2.57 -1.78
CA ILE A 36 -11.12 1.16 -2.13
C ILE A 36 -12.34 1.05 -3.06
N LYS A 37 -13.44 1.74 -2.72
CA LYS A 37 -14.65 1.73 -3.56
C LYS A 37 -14.40 2.26 -4.96
N ILE A 38 -13.60 3.32 -5.11
CA ILE A 38 -13.22 3.88 -6.41
C ILE A 38 -12.41 2.86 -7.21
N CYS A 39 -11.43 2.16 -6.60
CA CYS A 39 -10.63 1.15 -7.29
C CYS A 39 -11.45 -0.04 -7.84
N TYR A 40 -12.63 -0.31 -7.29
CA TYR A 40 -13.49 -1.43 -7.70
C TYR A 40 -14.79 -1.00 -8.40
N ASN A 41 -15.15 0.29 -8.36
CA ASN A 41 -16.35 0.83 -8.98
C ASN A 41 -15.98 2.14 -9.70
N PRO A 42 -15.52 2.04 -10.97
CA PRO A 42 -15.07 3.18 -11.77
C PRO A 42 -16.16 4.25 -11.97
N GLU A 43 -17.42 3.87 -11.77
CA GLU A 43 -18.59 4.72 -11.96
C GLU A 43 -18.72 5.81 -10.89
N LEU A 44 -17.96 5.69 -9.78
CA LEU A 44 -17.98 6.63 -8.66
C LEU A 44 -16.95 7.78 -8.79
N HIS A 45 -16.37 8.01 -9.97
CA HIS A 45 -15.41 9.08 -10.20
C HIS A 45 -16.05 10.48 -10.00
N GLY A 46 -15.83 11.07 -8.82
CA GLY A 46 -16.16 12.45 -8.49
C GLY A 46 -15.06 13.43 -8.93
N ARG A 47 -15.46 14.63 -9.38
CA ARG A 47 -14.60 15.70 -9.95
C ARG A 47 -13.40 16.05 -9.06
N SER A 48 -12.27 15.38 -9.24
CA SER A 48 -10.97 15.79 -8.66
C SER A 48 -9.81 15.20 -9.47
N LYS A 49 -9.30 15.98 -10.43
CA LYS A 49 -8.22 15.57 -11.36
C LYS A 49 -6.98 14.96 -10.68
N HIS A 50 -6.65 15.40 -9.47
CA HIS A 50 -5.47 14.92 -8.72
C HIS A 50 -5.66 13.53 -8.09
N ILE A 51 -6.93 13.17 -7.84
CA ILE A 51 -7.39 11.88 -7.37
C ILE A 51 -7.38 10.92 -8.58
N ASP A 52 -8.02 11.30 -9.70
CA ASP A 52 -8.18 10.45 -10.90
C ASP A 52 -6.88 9.81 -11.41
N VAL A 53 -5.79 10.58 -11.57
CA VAL A 53 -4.52 10.05 -12.11
C VAL A 53 -3.94 8.94 -11.22
N ARG A 54 -4.16 9.02 -9.90
CA ARG A 54 -3.64 8.04 -8.95
C ARG A 54 -4.52 6.78 -8.86
N TYR A 55 -5.83 6.93 -9.04
CA TYR A 55 -6.78 5.82 -9.02
C TYR A 55 -6.79 5.05 -10.33
N CYS A 56 -6.78 5.71 -11.50
CA CYS A 56 -6.69 5.02 -12.79
C CYS A 56 -5.50 4.06 -12.84
N PHE A 57 -4.36 4.43 -12.23
CA PHE A 57 -3.19 3.55 -12.20
C PHE A 57 -3.38 2.32 -11.31
N VAL A 58 -4.12 2.40 -10.21
CA VAL A 58 -4.35 1.25 -9.33
C VAL A 58 -5.48 0.39 -9.88
N GLU A 59 -6.54 1.01 -10.38
CA GLU A 59 -7.68 0.39 -11.07
C GLU A 59 -7.20 -0.49 -12.23
N GLU A 60 -6.39 0.04 -13.16
CA GLU A 60 -5.83 -0.73 -14.28
C GLU A 60 -5.03 -1.96 -13.81
N LYS A 61 -4.43 -1.91 -12.61
CA LYS A 61 -3.66 -3.02 -12.04
C LYS A 61 -4.53 -4.03 -11.31
N VAL A 62 -5.65 -3.57 -10.73
CA VAL A 62 -6.69 -4.41 -10.16
C VAL A 62 -7.41 -5.17 -11.27
N GLU A 63 -7.80 -4.49 -12.37
CA GLU A 63 -8.40 -5.12 -13.56
C GLU A 63 -7.47 -6.19 -14.17
N ARG A 64 -6.18 -5.89 -14.25
CA ARG A 64 -5.15 -6.83 -14.75
C ARG A 64 -4.76 -7.92 -13.74
N HIS A 65 -5.43 -8.00 -12.59
CA HIS A 65 -5.18 -8.98 -11.52
C HIS A 65 -3.71 -8.99 -11.04
N GLU A 66 -3.01 -7.87 -11.15
CA GLU A 66 -1.64 -7.71 -10.66
C GLU A 66 -1.62 -7.26 -9.19
N VAL A 67 -2.70 -6.62 -8.76
CA VAL A 67 -2.86 -6.00 -7.44
C VAL A 67 -4.26 -6.28 -6.91
N SER A 68 -4.39 -6.46 -5.60
CA SER A 68 -5.66 -6.47 -4.88
C SER A 68 -5.60 -5.45 -3.76
N VAL A 69 -6.73 -4.81 -3.42
CA VAL A 69 -6.78 -3.79 -2.37
C VAL A 69 -7.70 -4.25 -1.26
N ALA A 70 -7.19 -4.29 -0.02
CA ALA A 70 -7.97 -4.66 1.16
C ALA A 70 -7.95 -3.54 2.20
N TYR A 71 -9.08 -3.43 2.92
CA TYR A 71 -9.19 -2.50 4.02
C TYR A 71 -8.23 -2.87 5.17
N CYS A 72 -7.55 -1.85 5.71
CA CYS A 72 -6.80 -1.96 6.94
C CYS A 72 -7.18 -0.79 7.85
N ASN A 73 -7.41 -1.07 9.14
CA ASN A 73 -7.65 0.00 10.11
C ASN A 73 -6.43 0.93 10.19
N THR A 74 -6.64 2.25 10.22
CA THR A 74 -5.57 3.27 10.38
C THR A 74 -4.64 2.97 11.56
N LYS A 75 -5.15 2.46 12.69
CA LYS A 75 -4.32 2.06 13.84
C LYS A 75 -3.37 0.89 13.55
N CYS A 76 -3.68 0.11 12.53
CA CYS A 76 -2.88 -1.03 12.06
C CYS A 76 -2.06 -0.71 10.81
N MET A 77 -2.19 0.52 10.28
CA MET A 77 -1.59 0.90 9.02
C MET A 77 -0.09 1.20 9.18
N VAL A 78 0.75 0.17 9.07
CA VAL A 78 2.22 0.29 9.26
C VAL A 78 2.87 1.31 8.33
N ALA A 79 2.28 1.59 7.17
CA ALA A 79 2.78 2.63 6.27
C ALA A 79 2.71 4.04 6.88
N ASP A 80 1.81 4.27 7.84
CA ASP A 80 1.69 5.55 8.53
C ASP A 80 2.94 5.89 9.34
N THR A 81 3.70 4.88 9.78
CA THR A 81 5.01 5.07 10.42
C THR A 81 5.99 5.86 9.55
N PHE A 82 5.82 5.81 8.22
CA PHE A 82 6.71 6.48 7.26
C PHE A 82 6.11 7.75 6.65
N THR A 83 4.80 7.98 6.80
CA THR A 83 4.09 9.07 6.09
C THR A 83 3.42 10.09 7.00
N LYS A 84 3.22 9.76 8.29
CA LYS A 84 2.54 10.62 9.26
C LYS A 84 3.41 10.84 10.50
N ALA A 85 3.25 12.02 11.11
CA ALA A 85 3.74 12.26 12.46
C ALA A 85 2.77 11.62 13.46
N LEU A 86 3.09 10.41 13.92
CA LEU A 86 2.28 9.64 14.86
C LEU A 86 2.64 9.99 16.31
N ASP A 87 1.68 9.81 17.23
CA ASP A 87 1.99 9.87 18.65
C ASP A 87 2.94 8.73 19.06
N LYS A 88 3.63 8.93 20.19
CA LYS A 88 4.67 8.01 20.67
C LYS A 88 4.15 6.59 20.91
N HIS A 89 2.90 6.43 21.33
CA HIS A 89 2.31 5.12 21.59
C HIS A 89 2.03 4.41 20.27
N GLN A 90 1.29 5.05 19.36
CA GLN A 90 0.95 4.46 18.05
C GLN A 90 2.21 4.17 17.22
N PHE A 91 3.22 5.05 17.25
CA PHE A 91 4.49 4.80 16.57
C PHE A 91 5.20 3.55 17.09
N ARG A 92 5.23 3.33 18.42
CA ARG A 92 5.86 2.15 19.02
C ARG A 92 5.14 0.86 18.63
N GLU A 93 3.82 0.86 18.65
CA GLU A 93 3.03 -0.31 18.24
C GLU A 93 3.25 -0.67 16.77
N LEU A 94 3.22 0.32 15.86
CA LEU A 94 3.44 0.08 14.44
C LEU A 94 4.90 -0.31 14.14
N ARG A 95 5.88 0.29 14.83
CA ARG A 95 7.30 -0.09 14.71
C ARG A 95 7.53 -1.53 15.18
N ALA A 96 6.87 -1.98 16.24
CA ALA A 96 6.98 -3.36 16.70
C ALA A 96 6.51 -4.37 15.63
N LYS A 97 5.49 -4.02 14.84
CA LYS A 97 5.01 -4.86 13.72
C LYS A 97 6.03 -5.00 12.59
N LEU A 98 6.89 -4.00 12.39
CA LEU A 98 7.98 -4.04 11.40
C LEU A 98 9.16 -4.94 11.81
N ARG A 99 9.17 -5.46 13.05
CA ARG A 99 10.29 -6.23 13.63
C ARG A 99 11.64 -5.49 13.53
N MET A 100 11.62 -4.16 13.52
CA MET A 100 12.83 -3.34 13.50
C MET A 100 13.55 -3.41 14.84
N LYS A 101 14.73 -4.01 14.86
CA LYS A 101 15.64 -3.96 16.02
C LYS A 101 16.41 -2.64 16.03
N SER A 102 16.70 -2.10 17.21
CA SER A 102 17.73 -1.05 17.32
C SER A 102 19.05 -1.63 16.81
N LEU A 103 19.74 -0.86 15.99
CA LEU A 103 21.17 -1.07 15.81
C LEU A 103 21.82 -0.47 17.05
N ASP A 104 21.81 -1.23 18.14
CA ASP A 104 22.73 -0.94 19.23
C ASP A 104 24.10 -1.36 18.69
N THR A 105 24.83 -0.35 18.22
CA THR A 105 26.23 -0.45 17.79
C THR A 105 27.00 -1.17 18.89
N GLN A 106 27.51 -2.37 18.59
CA GLN A 106 28.52 -3.03 19.41
C GLN A 106 29.84 -2.26 19.34
#